data_AF-A0A0L0FDJ0-F1
#
_entry.id   AF-A0A0L0FDJ0-F1
#
_cell.length_a   1.000
_cell.length_b   1.000
_cell.length_c   1.000
_cell.angle_alpha   90.00
_cell.angle_beta   90.00
_cell.angle_gamma   90.00
#
_symmetry.space_group_name_H-M   'P 1'
#
loop_
_entity.id
_entity.type
_entity.pdbx_description
1 polymer ?
#
loop_
_entity_poly.entity_id
_entity_poly.type
_entity_poly.pdbx_seq_one_letter_code
_entity_poly.pdbx_strand_id
1 'polypeptide(L)'
;KPVCTTARDRLREVLADPILYPIILYCAQKQFCEENIEFLHDGYSLLTAVTSLELKSATSVCYVNRRTQEFIEAYVMTGATSLVNLSSAHITKFKQVYTAICAAGDGVNLEELKFELVLAQSLSEVSDLITSSGVLTMYEKSAERKSVYSERAALKRLELRE
;
A
#
# COMPACT_ATOMS: atom_id res chain seq x y z
N LYS A 1 27.83 3.70 1.23
CA LYS A 1 27.48 2.54 0.34
C LYS A 1 26.16 2.88 -0.32
N PRO A 2 26.00 2.76 -1.65
CA PRO A 2 24.68 2.95 -2.25
C PRO A 2 23.80 1.78 -1.78
N VAL A 3 22.67 2.09 -1.15
CA VAL A 3 21.65 1.09 -0.85
C VAL A 3 21.11 0.64 -2.21
N CYS A 4 21.24 -0.64 -2.51
CA CYS A 4 20.64 -1.23 -3.70
C CYS A 4 19.12 -1.20 -3.46
N THR A 5 18.44 -0.15 -3.91
CA THR A 5 16.98 -0.05 -3.82
C THR A 5 16.38 -1.12 -4.72
N THR A 6 15.69 -2.08 -4.10
CA THR A 6 14.97 -3.12 -4.82
C THR A 6 13.83 -2.50 -5.63
N ALA A 7 13.30 -3.22 -6.62
CA ALA A 7 12.12 -2.76 -7.37
C ALA A 7 10.94 -2.46 -6.43
N ARG A 8 10.81 -3.22 -5.33
CA ARG A 8 9.81 -2.99 -4.29
C ARG A 8 10.03 -1.70 -3.51
N ASP A 9 11.27 -1.38 -3.15
CA ASP A 9 11.60 -0.12 -2.47
C ASP A 9 11.25 1.08 -3.36
N ARG A 10 11.56 1.00 -4.66
CA ARG A 10 11.19 2.04 -5.63
C ARG A 10 9.68 2.17 -5.80
N LEU A 11 8.95 1.04 -5.85
CA LEU A 11 7.50 1.07 -5.91
C LEU A 11 6.91 1.74 -4.67
N ARG A 12 7.41 1.41 -3.48
CA ARG A 12 6.98 2.04 -2.23
C ARG A 12 7.23 3.55 -2.21
N GLU A 13 8.38 4.01 -2.70
CA GLU A 13 8.69 5.44 -2.86
C GLU A 13 7.71 6.13 -3.81
N VAL A 14 7.40 5.51 -4.94
CA VAL A 14 6.44 6.04 -5.93
C VAL A 14 5.04 6.12 -5.35
N LEU A 15 4.60 5.09 -4.61
CA LEU A 15 3.28 5.08 -3.98
C LEU A 15 3.14 6.15 -2.89
N ALA A 16 4.22 6.45 -2.16
CA ALA A 16 4.19 7.50 -1.13
C ALA A 16 4.28 8.93 -1.70
N ASP A 17 4.59 9.08 -2.99
CA ASP A 17 4.78 10.37 -3.63
C ASP A 17 3.47 10.87 -4.25
N PRO A 18 2.90 12.00 -3.78
CA PRO A 18 1.59 12.48 -4.24
C PRO A 18 1.56 12.92 -5.70
N ILE A 19 2.71 13.17 -6.33
CA ILE A 19 2.81 13.55 -7.74
C ILE A 19 3.00 12.31 -8.62
N LEU A 20 3.78 11.32 -8.15
CA LEU A 20 4.05 10.11 -8.93
C LEU A 20 2.95 9.05 -8.78
N TYR A 21 2.26 9.00 -7.65
CA TYR A 21 1.17 8.05 -7.38
C TYR A 21 0.06 8.09 -8.45
N PRO A 22 -0.51 9.25 -8.82
CA PRO A 22 -1.54 9.30 -9.87
C PRO A 22 -1.06 8.75 -11.23
N ILE A 23 0.24 8.89 -11.54
CA ILE A 23 0.81 8.44 -12.81
C ILE A 23 0.91 6.91 -12.85
N ILE A 24 1.39 6.29 -11.78
CA ILE A 24 1.46 4.81 -11.71
C ILE A 24 0.06 4.20 -11.63
N LEU A 25 -0.87 4.84 -10.91
CA LEU A 25 -2.27 4.42 -10.85
C LEU A 25 -2.91 4.43 -12.24
N TYR A 26 -2.71 5.49 -13.01
CA TYR A 26 -3.19 5.55 -14.39
C TYR A 26 -2.60 4.44 -15.28
N CYS A 27 -1.33 4.10 -15.10
CA CYS A 27 -0.72 2.98 -15.82
C CYS A 27 -1.35 1.62 -15.43
N ALA A 28 -1.70 1.44 -14.15
CA ALA A 28 -2.38 0.23 -13.69
C ALA A 28 -3.83 0.14 -14.20
N GLN A 29 -4.55 1.25 -14.28
CA GLN A 29 -5.88 1.31 -14.91
C GLN A 29 -5.83 0.88 -16.38
N LYS A 30 -4.76 1.21 -17.11
CA LYS A 30 -4.56 0.74 -18.49
C LYS A 30 -4.29 -0.76 -18.60
N GLN A 31 -3.86 -1.38 -17.50
CA GLN A 31 -3.62 -2.82 -17.39
C GLN A 31 -4.75 -3.54 -16.63
N PHE A 32 -5.83 -2.84 -16.27
CA PHE A 32 -6.96 -3.38 -15.50
C PHE A 32 -6.52 -4.07 -14.21
N CYS A 33 -5.60 -3.43 -13.49
CA CYS A 33 -5.05 -3.94 -12.23
C CYS A 33 -4.84 -2.83 -11.19
N GLU A 34 -5.59 -1.72 -11.31
CA GLU A 34 -5.53 -0.55 -10.43
C GLU A 34 -5.79 -0.89 -8.97
N GLU A 35 -6.63 -1.88 -8.69
CA GLU A 35 -6.95 -2.35 -7.34
C GLU A 35 -5.70 -2.79 -6.57
N ASN A 36 -4.69 -3.31 -7.29
CA ASN A 36 -3.42 -3.71 -6.70
C ASN A 36 -2.58 -2.49 -6.30
N ILE A 37 -2.63 -1.39 -7.07
CA ILE A 37 -1.94 -0.14 -6.71
C ILE A 37 -2.61 0.54 -5.53
N GLU A 38 -3.95 0.61 -5.52
CA GLU A 38 -4.74 1.17 -4.42
C GLU A 38 -4.51 0.39 -3.11
N PHE A 39 -4.56 -0.94 -3.19
CA PHE A 39 -4.26 -1.83 -2.06
C PHE A 39 -2.86 -1.63 -1.50
N LEU A 40 -1.85 -1.52 -2.37
CA LEU A 40 -0.48 -1.25 -1.93
C LEU A 40 -0.35 0.12 -1.26
N HIS A 41 -0.94 1.15 -1.85
CA HIS A 41 -0.91 2.53 -1.31
C HIS A 41 -1.52 2.59 0.09
N ASP A 42 -2.76 2.10 0.23
CA ASP A 42 -3.48 2.15 1.51
C ASP A 42 -2.88 1.18 2.52
N GLY A 43 -2.45 0.01 2.06
CA GLY A 43 -1.90 -1.03 2.91
C GLY A 43 -0.53 -0.69 3.46
N TYR A 44 0.34 0.01 2.71
CA TYR A 44 1.59 0.53 3.29
C TYR A 44 1.34 1.61 4.35
N SER A 45 0.37 2.50 4.12
CA SER A 45 -0.06 3.50 5.12
C SER A 45 -0.58 2.81 6.40
N LEU A 46 -1.41 1.78 6.24
CA LEU A 46 -1.95 1.00 7.35
C LEU A 46 -0.85 0.21 8.07
N LEU A 47 0.05 -0.44 7.34
CA LEU A 47 1.16 -1.19 7.92
C LEU A 47 2.04 -0.28 8.78
N THR A 48 2.36 0.94 8.31
CA THR A 48 3.09 1.92 9.12
C THR A 48 2.31 2.34 10.36
N ALA A 49 0.99 2.50 10.28
CA ALA A 49 0.16 2.80 11.45
C ALA A 49 0.18 1.63 12.45
N VAL A 50 0.11 0.39 11.98
CA VAL A 50 0.14 -0.82 12.80
C VAL A 50 1.49 -1.01 13.48
N THR A 51 2.60 -0.84 12.77
CA THR A 51 3.95 -0.98 13.37
C THR A 51 4.31 0.16 14.31
N SER A 52 3.73 1.35 14.09
CA SER A 52 3.94 2.50 14.97
C SER A 52 3.06 2.48 16.23
N LEU A 53 2.17 1.48 16.37
CA LEU A 53 1.27 1.35 17.53
C LEU A 53 1.97 0.92 18.82
N GLU A 54 3.23 0.49 18.78
CA GLU A 54 3.98 0.00 19.96
C GLU A 54 4.06 0.99 21.15
N LEU A 55 3.50 2.21 21.04
CA LEU A 55 3.64 3.26 22.05
C LEU A 55 2.38 4.11 22.38
N LYS A 56 1.14 3.79 21.99
CA LYS A 56 0.02 4.78 22.12
C LYS A 56 -1.32 4.29 22.68
N SER A 57 -2.01 5.28 23.28
CA SER A 57 -3.26 5.23 24.05
C SER A 57 -4.43 4.50 23.37
N ALA A 58 -5.46 4.16 24.14
CA ALA A 58 -6.69 3.49 23.67
C ALA A 58 -7.33 4.15 22.43
N THR A 59 -7.25 5.48 22.30
CA THR A 59 -7.73 6.22 21.12
C THR A 59 -6.98 5.88 19.84
N SER A 60 -5.66 5.61 19.94
CA SER A 60 -4.83 5.21 18.79
C SER A 60 -5.18 3.79 18.32
N VAL A 61 -5.48 2.88 19.25
CA VAL A 61 -5.87 1.50 18.96
C VAL A 61 -7.22 1.46 18.24
N CYS A 62 -8.23 2.17 18.77
CA CYS A 62 -9.55 2.32 18.14
C CYS A 62 -9.43 2.83 16.68
N TYR A 63 -8.63 3.87 16.46
CA TYR A 63 -8.42 4.43 15.13
C TYR A 63 -7.83 3.41 14.14
N VAL A 64 -6.83 2.64 14.56
CA VAL A 64 -6.21 1.63 13.69
C VAL A 64 -7.13 0.43 13.45
N ASN A 65 -7.90 0.00 14.45
CA ASN A 65 -8.90 -1.06 14.28
C ASN A 65 -9.97 -0.65 13.25
N ARG A 66 -10.45 0.60 13.32
CA ARG A 66 -11.37 1.15 12.33
C ARG A 66 -10.76 1.20 10.93
N ARG A 67 -9.53 1.71 10.79
CA ARG A 67 -8.84 1.72 9.48
C ARG A 67 -8.61 0.31 8.94
N THR A 68 -8.31 -0.65 9.80
CA THR A 68 -8.17 -2.07 9.43
C THR A 68 -9.49 -2.63 8.92
N GLN A 69 -10.60 -2.31 9.59
CA GLN A 69 -11.93 -2.71 9.16
C GLN A 69 -12.26 -2.15 7.78
N GLU A 70 -12.12 -0.82 7.60
CA GLU A 70 -12.39 -0.12 6.34
C GLU A 70 -11.52 -0.67 5.19
N PHE A 71 -10.24 -0.96 5.47
CA PHE A 71 -9.33 -1.58 4.51
C PHE A 71 -9.81 -2.98 4.07
N ILE A 72 -10.21 -3.83 5.03
CA ILE A 72 -10.66 -5.19 4.70
C ILE A 72 -11.98 -5.15 3.90
N GLU A 73 -12.89 -4.24 4.23
CA GLU A 73 -14.15 -4.02 3.50
C GLU A 73 -13.89 -3.56 2.05
N ALA A 74 -12.93 -2.65 1.86
CA ALA A 74 -12.61 -2.09 0.55
C ALA A 74 -11.97 -3.10 -0.42
N TYR A 75 -11.16 -4.04 0.08
CA TYR A 75 -10.28 -4.84 -0.77
C TYR A 75 -10.47 -6.37 -0.67
N VAL A 76 -11.12 -6.89 0.36
CA VAL A 76 -11.14 -8.36 0.64
C VAL A 76 -12.55 -8.93 0.74
N MET A 77 -13.51 -8.18 1.28
CA MET A 77 -14.86 -8.69 1.50
C MET A 77 -15.62 -8.96 0.19
N THR A 78 -16.55 -9.89 0.22
CA THR A 78 -17.41 -10.15 -0.94
C THR A 78 -18.25 -8.91 -1.22
N GLY A 79 -18.18 -8.37 -2.44
CA GLY A 79 -18.80 -7.09 -2.80
C GLY A 79 -17.91 -5.86 -2.59
N ALA A 80 -16.64 -6.06 -2.22
CA ALA A 80 -15.61 -5.02 -2.21
C ALA A 80 -15.57 -4.26 -3.55
N THR A 81 -15.39 -2.94 -3.48
CA THR A 81 -15.33 -2.07 -4.67
C THR A 81 -14.05 -2.29 -5.47
N SER A 82 -12.94 -2.60 -4.78
CA SER A 82 -11.62 -2.84 -5.37
C SER A 82 -11.09 -4.20 -4.93
N LEU A 83 -11.82 -5.28 -5.22
CA LEU A 83 -11.46 -6.63 -4.76
C LEU A 83 -10.10 -7.08 -5.29
N VAL A 84 -9.14 -7.33 -4.40
CA VAL A 84 -7.79 -7.77 -4.75
C VAL A 84 -7.70 -9.29 -4.78
N ASN A 85 -7.02 -9.82 -5.80
CA ASN A 85 -6.79 -11.26 -5.93
C ASN A 85 -5.66 -11.73 -5.00
N LEU A 86 -6.01 -12.00 -3.75
CA LEU A 86 -5.11 -12.54 -2.73
C LEU A 86 -5.22 -14.07 -2.61
N SER A 87 -4.20 -14.69 -2.02
CA SER A 87 -4.26 -16.13 -1.68
C SER A 87 -5.43 -16.43 -0.73
N SER A 88 -6.03 -17.61 -0.86
CA SER A 88 -7.15 -18.04 0.00
C SER A 88 -6.79 -18.04 1.49
N ALA A 89 -5.51 -18.31 1.81
CA ALA A 89 -4.97 -18.22 3.16
C ALA A 89 -5.01 -16.78 3.69
N HIS A 90 -4.54 -15.81 2.90
CA HIS A 90 -4.58 -14.39 3.27
C HIS A 90 -6.02 -13.88 3.43
N ILE A 91 -6.91 -14.20 2.47
CA ILE A 91 -8.34 -13.83 2.55
C ILE A 91 -8.97 -14.37 3.84
N THR A 92 -8.72 -15.64 4.16
CA THR A 92 -9.25 -16.26 5.38
C THR A 92 -8.77 -15.52 6.62
N LYS A 93 -7.50 -15.10 6.64
CA LYS A 93 -6.91 -14.43 7.79
C LYS A 93 -7.42 -12.99 7.94
N PHE A 94 -7.56 -12.24 6.86
CA PHE A 94 -8.24 -10.93 6.89
C PHE A 94 -9.68 -11.05 7.38
N LYS A 95 -10.44 -12.05 6.94
CA LYS A 95 -11.82 -12.27 7.42
C LYS A 95 -11.89 -12.61 8.92
N GLN A 96 -10.92 -13.35 9.45
CA GLN A 96 -10.81 -13.61 10.89
C GLN A 96 -10.54 -12.31 11.67
N VAL A 97 -9.63 -11.47 11.17
CA VAL A 97 -9.34 -10.15 11.77
C VAL A 97 -10.58 -9.26 11.76
N TYR A 98 -11.26 -9.17 10.62
CA TYR A 98 -12.50 -8.42 10.47
C TYR A 98 -13.58 -8.87 11.46
N THR A 99 -13.79 -10.18 11.57
CA THR A 99 -14.78 -10.75 12.50
C THR A 99 -14.44 -10.42 13.95
N ALA A 100 -13.15 -10.50 14.31
CA ALA A 100 -12.69 -10.13 15.66
C ALA A 100 -12.96 -8.65 15.96
N ILE A 101 -12.63 -7.75 15.03
CA ILE A 101 -12.88 -6.29 15.17
C ILE A 101 -14.38 -6.03 15.33
N CYS A 102 -15.23 -6.64 14.51
CA CYS A 102 -16.68 -6.47 14.61
C CYS A 102 -17.26 -7.02 15.92
N ALA A 103 -16.69 -8.10 16.46
CA ALA A 103 -17.19 -8.75 17.68
C ALA A 103 -16.75 -8.04 18.96
N ALA A 104 -15.50 -7.56 19.02
CA ALA A 104 -14.91 -6.99 20.23
C ALA A 104 -14.75 -5.44 20.18
N GLY A 105 -15.09 -4.81 19.06
CA GLY A 105 -14.97 -3.37 18.86
C GLY A 105 -13.53 -2.87 19.04
N ASP A 106 -13.38 -1.83 19.86
CA ASP A 106 -12.09 -1.14 20.06
C ASP A 106 -11.05 -1.93 20.88
N GLY A 107 -11.43 -3.07 21.45
CA GLY A 107 -10.58 -3.89 22.32
C GLY A 107 -9.73 -4.94 21.61
N VAL A 108 -9.74 -5.01 20.27
CA VAL A 108 -8.99 -6.03 19.54
C VAL A 108 -7.50 -5.72 19.53
N ASN A 109 -6.72 -6.72 19.95
CA ASN A 109 -5.28 -6.72 19.78
C ASN A 109 -4.90 -7.33 18.41
N LEU A 110 -4.49 -6.47 17.47
CA LEU A 110 -4.08 -6.88 16.12
C LEU A 110 -2.79 -7.73 16.12
N GLU A 111 -1.96 -7.62 17.15
CA GLU A 111 -0.72 -8.40 17.31
C GLU A 111 -1.04 -9.88 17.55
N GLU A 112 -1.99 -10.18 18.44
CA GLU A 112 -2.45 -11.55 18.71
C GLU A 112 -3.01 -12.22 17.45
N LEU A 113 -3.62 -11.42 16.57
CA LEU A 113 -4.15 -11.88 15.29
C LEU A 113 -3.10 -11.95 14.19
N LYS A 114 -1.86 -11.53 14.46
CA LYS A 114 -0.73 -11.45 13.53
C LYS A 114 -1.06 -10.65 12.28
N PHE A 115 -1.87 -9.59 12.42
CA PHE A 115 -2.35 -8.81 11.28
C PHE A 115 -1.19 -8.16 10.50
N GLU A 116 -0.22 -7.59 11.21
CA GLU A 116 0.97 -6.98 10.60
C GLU A 116 1.68 -7.94 9.62
N LEU A 117 1.92 -9.17 10.07
CA LEU A 117 2.60 -10.19 9.28
C LEU A 117 1.82 -10.54 8.00
N VAL A 118 0.51 -10.75 8.13
CA VAL A 118 -0.38 -11.09 7.01
C VAL A 118 -0.46 -9.94 6.02
N LEU A 119 -0.57 -8.70 6.51
CA LEU A 119 -0.59 -7.50 5.68
C LEU A 119 0.73 -7.35 4.94
N ALA A 120 1.88 -7.46 5.63
CA ALA A 120 3.20 -7.37 5.01
C ALA A 120 3.42 -8.44 3.93
N GLN A 121 3.00 -9.68 4.17
CA GLN A 121 3.07 -10.76 3.19
C GLN A 121 2.18 -10.50 1.97
N SER A 122 0.94 -10.07 2.20
CA SER A 122 0.00 -9.73 1.13
C SER A 122 0.50 -8.58 0.26
N LEU A 123 1.06 -7.53 0.88
CA LEU A 123 1.69 -6.41 0.17
C LEU A 123 2.89 -6.88 -0.67
N SER A 124 3.69 -7.84 -0.17
CA SER A 124 4.78 -8.42 -0.95
C SER A 124 4.28 -9.18 -2.17
N GLU A 125 3.25 -10.03 -2.01
CA GLU A 125 2.66 -10.80 -3.12
C GLU A 125 2.11 -9.87 -4.20
N VAL A 126 1.33 -8.85 -3.80
CA VAL A 126 0.76 -7.88 -4.74
C VAL A 126 1.85 -7.04 -5.42
N SER A 127 2.92 -6.69 -4.70
CA SER A 127 4.08 -6.00 -5.30
C SER A 127 4.77 -6.83 -6.38
N ASP A 128 4.88 -8.14 -6.17
CA ASP A 128 5.44 -9.07 -7.17
C ASP A 128 4.51 -9.23 -8.39
N LEU A 129 3.18 -9.21 -8.18
CA LEU A 129 2.20 -9.16 -9.27
C LEU A 129 2.34 -7.88 -10.09
N ILE A 130 2.47 -6.71 -9.45
CA ILE A 130 2.71 -5.44 -10.17
C ILE A 130 4.00 -5.49 -10.97
N THR A 131 5.06 -6.08 -10.41
CA THR A 131 6.34 -6.22 -11.10
C THR A 131 6.22 -7.04 -12.39
N SER A 132 5.38 -8.08 -12.39
CA SER A 132 5.13 -8.94 -13.56
C SER A 132 4.04 -8.43 -14.51
N SER A 133 3.19 -7.50 -14.08
CA SER A 133 2.06 -6.94 -14.86
C SER A 133 2.45 -6.01 -16.01
N GLY A 134 3.72 -5.57 -16.07
CA GLY A 134 4.17 -4.56 -17.04
C GLY A 134 3.78 -3.11 -16.70
N VAL A 135 3.04 -2.87 -15.61
CA VAL A 135 2.70 -1.52 -15.11
C VAL A 135 3.96 -0.70 -14.86
N LEU A 136 4.98 -1.28 -14.20
CA LEU A 136 6.24 -0.58 -13.94
C LEU A 136 6.94 -0.16 -15.24
N THR A 137 6.95 -1.03 -16.26
CA THR A 137 7.54 -0.70 -17.56
C THR A 137 6.78 0.43 -18.26
N MET A 138 5.45 0.44 -18.17
CA MET A 138 4.62 1.53 -18.72
C MET A 138 4.89 2.84 -17.98
N TYR A 139 4.88 2.81 -16.65
CA TYR A 139 5.19 3.93 -15.79
C TYR A 139 6.57 4.51 -16.09
N GLU A 140 7.60 3.66 -16.19
CA GLU A 140 8.97 4.09 -16.47
C GLU A 140 9.10 4.80 -17.82
N LYS A 141 8.31 4.38 -18.82
CA LYS A 141 8.31 4.95 -20.17
C LYS A 141 7.41 6.18 -20.34
N SER A 142 6.47 6.40 -19.42
CA SER A 142 5.48 7.49 -19.47
C SER A 142 6.14 8.87 -19.58
N ALA A 143 5.48 9.77 -20.32
CA ALA A 143 5.99 11.13 -20.55
C ALA A 143 5.82 11.98 -19.28
N GLU A 144 4.73 11.76 -18.55
CA GLU A 144 4.35 12.41 -17.30
C GLU A 144 5.43 12.19 -16.25
N ARG A 145 5.84 10.94 -16.03
CA ARG A 145 6.95 10.61 -15.11
C ARG A 145 8.23 11.36 -15.52
N LYS A 146 8.58 11.35 -16.80
CA LYS A 146 9.79 12.02 -17.31
C LYS A 146 9.75 13.53 -17.05
N SER A 147 8.59 14.16 -17.24
CA SER A 147 8.39 15.58 -16.92
C SER A 147 8.69 15.86 -15.45
N VAL A 148 8.05 15.11 -14.54
CA VAL A 148 8.24 15.27 -13.09
C VAL A 148 9.70 15.13 -12.67
N TYR A 149 10.41 14.11 -13.16
CA TYR A 149 11.84 13.95 -12.85
C TYR A 149 12.69 15.07 -13.44
N SER A 150 12.37 15.56 -14.64
CA SER A 150 13.10 16.66 -15.28
C SER A 150 12.95 17.98 -14.51
N GLU A 151 11.74 18.27 -14.02
CA GLU A 151 11.42 19.44 -13.20
C GLU A 151 12.14 19.38 -11.85
N ARG A 152 12.05 18.24 -11.15
CA ARG A 152 12.76 18.04 -9.88
C ARG A 152 14.28 18.16 -10.04
N ALA A 153 14.83 17.65 -11.12
CA ALA A 153 16.26 17.79 -11.44
C ALA A 153 16.63 19.23 -11.82
N ALA A 154 15.73 20.01 -12.41
CA ALA A 154 15.94 21.43 -12.66
C ALA A 154 15.94 22.22 -11.34
N LEU A 155 14.97 22.00 -10.46
CA LEU A 155 14.89 22.63 -9.15
C LEU A 155 16.14 22.36 -8.31
N LYS A 156 16.56 21.09 -8.21
CA LYS A 156 17.78 20.72 -7.48
C LYS A 156 19.05 21.41 -8.02
N ARG A 157 19.13 21.65 -9.33
CA ARG A 157 20.25 22.38 -9.94
C ARG A 157 20.24 23.87 -9.63
N LEU A 158 19.07 24.46 -9.37
CA LEU A 158 18.94 25.85 -8.96
C LEU A 158 19.30 26.01 -7.48
N GLU A 159 18.82 25.11 -6.61
CA GLU A 159 19.15 25.11 -5.17
C GLU A 159 20.65 24.96 -4.87
N LEU A 160 21.40 24.28 -5.74
CA LEU A 160 22.86 24.12 -5.60
C LEU A 160 23.66 25.35 -6.08
N ARG A 161 23.00 26.35 -6.67
CA ARG A 161 23.63 27.58 -7.17
C ARG A 161 23.40 28.79 -6.27
N GLU A 162 22.55 28.64 -5.26
CA GLU A 162 22.33 29.59 -4.16
C GLU A 162 23.20 29.22 -2.95
#